data_AF-A0A1C9I7E1-F1
#
_entry.id   AF-A0A1C9I7E1-F1
#
_cell.length_a   1.000
_cell.length_b   1.000
_cell.length_c   1.000
_cell.angle_alpha   90.00
_cell.angle_beta   90.00
_cell.angle_gamma   90.00
#
_symmetry.space_group_name_H-M   'P 1'
#
loop_
_entity.id
_entity.type
_entity.pdbx_description
1 polymer ?
#
loop_
_entity_poly.entity_id
_entity_poly.type
_entity_poly.pdbx_seq_one_letter_code
_entity_poly.pdbx_strand_id
1 'polypeptide(L)'
;MSSAQNNQQKPILVFLAKDAACDIVSKLNENGYVAAAVSSVPELFDALRSDRYFLVVTMRSDIDMVRNIKPIPVINLEVFFHTVQSATKSVRSSKEFDSDAFLRRIAALTESRTGRVSAVRRDPAANETVIASTTKASRWRAATSLLLSRRAAPSAERAD
;
A
#
# COMPACT_ATOMS: atom_id res chain seq x y z
N MET A 1 -13.25 -36.78 2.88
CA MET A 1 -13.06 -35.58 3.72
C MET A 1 -12.60 -34.44 2.81
N SER A 2 -13.21 -33.28 2.95
CA SER A 2 -13.33 -32.21 1.95
C SER A 2 -12.01 -31.71 1.36
N SER A 3 -11.97 -31.66 0.03
CA SER A 3 -11.04 -30.88 -0.78
C SER A 3 -11.34 -29.38 -0.63
N ALA A 4 -10.80 -28.75 0.40
CA ALA A 4 -11.03 -27.34 0.70
C ALA A 4 -9.97 -26.45 0.03
N GLN A 5 -10.37 -25.86 -1.10
CA GLN A 5 -9.86 -24.63 -1.73
C GLN A 5 -8.39 -24.27 -1.47
N ASN A 6 -7.51 -24.69 -2.38
CA ASN A 6 -6.23 -24.02 -2.62
C ASN A 6 -6.52 -22.63 -3.23
N ASN A 7 -7.01 -21.71 -2.40
CA ASN A 7 -7.11 -20.30 -2.73
C ASN A 7 -5.67 -19.79 -2.80
N GLN A 8 -5.11 -19.84 -4.00
CA GLN A 8 -3.78 -19.34 -4.39
C GLN A 8 -3.54 -17.96 -3.77
N GLN A 9 -2.96 -17.92 -2.58
CA GLN A 9 -2.66 -16.68 -1.90
C GLN A 9 -1.58 -15.99 -2.74
N LYS A 10 -1.94 -14.86 -3.36
CA LYS A 10 -0.97 -14.08 -4.15
C LYS A 10 0.27 -13.82 -3.28
N PRO A 11 1.48 -13.97 -3.80
CA PRO A 11 2.69 -13.76 -3.02
C PRO A 11 2.83 -12.31 -2.54
N ILE A 12 3.55 -12.16 -1.43
CA ILE A 12 4.07 -10.88 -0.92
C ILE A 12 5.39 -10.57 -1.64
N LEU A 13 5.53 -9.36 -2.15
CA LEU A 13 6.81 -8.90 -2.70
C LEU A 13 7.63 -8.22 -1.61
N VAL A 14 8.89 -8.61 -1.43
CA VAL A 14 9.82 -7.97 -0.51
C VAL A 14 10.91 -7.29 -1.33
N PHE A 15 10.95 -5.96 -1.28
CA PHE A 15 11.96 -5.14 -1.96
C PHE A 15 12.89 -4.48 -0.95
N LEU A 16 14.07 -5.08 -0.77
CA LEU A 16 15.10 -4.70 0.19
C LEU A 16 16.49 -5.08 -0.35
N ALA A 17 17.56 -4.67 0.35
CA ALA A 17 18.88 -5.24 0.11
C ALA A 17 18.86 -6.77 0.26
N LYS A 18 19.66 -7.47 -0.55
CA LYS A 18 19.57 -8.92 -0.76
C LYS A 18 19.45 -9.74 0.54
N ASP A 19 20.33 -9.51 1.50
CA ASP A 19 20.35 -10.28 2.76
C ASP A 19 19.10 -10.00 3.60
N ALA A 20 18.73 -8.73 3.77
CA ALA A 20 17.51 -8.34 4.47
C ALA A 20 16.23 -8.85 3.78
N ALA A 21 16.21 -8.90 2.44
CA ALA A 21 15.10 -9.45 1.69
C ALA A 21 14.93 -10.95 1.97
N CYS A 22 16.03 -11.70 2.00
CA CYS A 22 16.04 -13.12 2.35
C CYS A 22 15.53 -13.35 3.77
N ASP A 23 15.98 -12.57 4.75
CA ASP A 23 15.56 -12.71 6.15
C ASP A 23 14.04 -12.51 6.31
N ILE A 24 13.51 -11.47 5.69
CA ILE A 24 12.06 -11.17 5.73
C ILE A 24 11.26 -12.24 4.97
N VAL A 25 11.74 -12.74 3.83
CA VAL A 25 11.09 -13.83 3.11
C VAL A 25 11.06 -15.11 3.94
N SER A 26 12.17 -15.49 4.58
CA SER A 26 12.23 -16.65 5.47
C SER A 26 11.21 -16.51 6.61
N LYS A 27 11.18 -15.35 7.28
CA LYS A 27 10.21 -15.06 8.33
C LYS A 27 8.76 -15.17 7.86
N LEU A 28 8.44 -14.67 6.67
CA LEU A 28 7.10 -14.78 6.09
C LEU A 28 6.73 -16.24 5.76
N ASN A 29 7.65 -16.99 5.16
CA ASN A 29 7.45 -18.39 4.80
C ASN A 29 7.26 -19.29 6.04
N GLU A 30 8.04 -19.06 7.10
CA GLU A 30 7.89 -19.74 8.40
C GLU A 30 6.50 -19.54 9.02
N ASN A 31 5.85 -18.43 8.69
CA ASN A 31 4.51 -18.07 9.18
C ASN A 31 3.39 -18.36 8.17
N GLY A 32 3.67 -19.17 7.13
CA GLY A 32 2.68 -19.64 6.17
C GLY A 32 2.33 -18.66 5.04
N TYR A 33 3.06 -17.55 4.90
CA TYR A 33 2.89 -16.62 3.80
C TYR A 33 3.82 -16.97 2.64
N VAL A 34 3.31 -16.92 1.41
CA VAL A 34 4.17 -17.02 0.22
C VAL A 34 4.80 -15.66 -0.06
N ALA A 35 6.13 -15.58 -0.09
CA ALA A 35 6.85 -14.35 -0.36
C ALA A 35 7.95 -14.52 -1.43
N ALA A 36 8.27 -13.43 -2.13
CA ALA A 36 9.38 -13.37 -3.08
C ALA A 36 10.26 -12.14 -2.81
N ALA A 37 11.58 -12.32 -2.85
CA ALA A 37 12.55 -11.26 -2.70
C ALA A 37 12.93 -10.66 -4.06
N VAL A 38 13.06 -9.35 -4.10
CA VAL A 38 13.70 -8.58 -5.19
C VAL A 38 14.66 -7.58 -4.56
N SER A 39 15.80 -7.36 -5.19
CA SER A 39 16.89 -6.55 -4.60
C SER A 39 17.39 -5.43 -5.51
N SER A 40 16.91 -5.39 -6.75
CA SER A 40 17.24 -4.35 -7.71
C SER A 40 15.99 -3.65 -8.27
N VAL A 41 16.16 -2.41 -8.73
CA VAL A 41 15.07 -1.64 -9.35
C VAL A 41 14.51 -2.35 -10.60
N PRO A 42 15.33 -2.88 -11.53
CA PRO A 42 14.80 -3.63 -12.68
C PRO A 42 13.94 -4.83 -12.27
N GLU A 43 14.39 -5.63 -11.28
CA GLU A 43 13.60 -6.75 -10.75
C GLU A 43 12.27 -6.29 -10.15
N LEU A 44 12.27 -5.17 -9.42
CA LEU A 44 11.06 -4.58 -8.86
C LEU A 44 10.07 -4.18 -9.96
N PHE A 45 10.55 -3.53 -11.02
CA PHE A 45 9.72 -3.13 -12.17
C PHE A 45 9.06 -4.36 -12.81
N ASP A 46 9.85 -5.39 -13.11
CA ASP A 46 9.34 -6.62 -13.74
C ASP A 46 8.35 -7.36 -12.82
N ALA A 47 8.66 -7.45 -11.52
CA ALA A 47 7.80 -8.09 -10.54
C ALA A 47 6.44 -7.37 -10.43
N LEU A 48 6.42 -6.05 -10.32
CA LEU A 48 5.18 -5.27 -10.15
C LEU A 48 4.28 -5.31 -11.38
N ARG A 49 4.86 -5.36 -12.59
CA ARG A 49 4.12 -5.50 -13.85
C ARG A 49 3.50 -6.88 -14.06
N SER A 50 4.01 -7.92 -13.37
CA SER A 50 3.47 -9.28 -13.49
C SER A 50 2.08 -9.48 -12.86
N ASP A 51 1.57 -8.51 -12.10
CA ASP A 51 0.27 -8.57 -11.40
C ASP A 51 0.07 -9.76 -10.43
N ARG A 52 1.16 -10.46 -10.10
CA ARG A 52 1.17 -11.63 -9.21
C ARG A 52 1.14 -11.26 -7.73
N TYR A 53 1.61 -10.08 -7.36
CA TYR A 53 1.74 -9.65 -5.96
C TYR A 53 0.55 -8.79 -5.51
N PHE A 54 0.23 -8.84 -4.21
CA PHE A 54 -0.88 -8.07 -3.65
C PHE A 54 -0.47 -6.99 -2.63
N LEU A 55 0.74 -7.09 -2.08
CA LEU A 55 1.37 -6.06 -1.27
C LEU A 55 2.89 -6.10 -1.46
N VAL A 56 3.54 -5.00 -1.11
CA VAL A 56 4.99 -4.85 -1.10
C VAL A 56 5.48 -4.50 0.30
N VAL A 57 6.54 -5.16 0.76
CA VAL A 57 7.31 -4.77 1.95
C VAL A 57 8.59 -4.10 1.49
N THR A 58 8.88 -2.89 1.99
CA THR A 58 10.07 -2.12 1.60
C THR A 58 10.46 -1.08 2.66
N MET A 59 11.56 -0.36 2.44
CA MET A 59 12.00 0.76 3.30
C MET A 59 11.28 2.06 2.93
N ARG A 60 11.29 3.08 3.80
CA ARG A 60 10.63 4.37 3.54
C ARG A 60 11.13 5.04 2.26
N SER A 61 12.43 4.96 1.99
CA SER A 61 13.09 5.54 0.81
C SER A 61 12.45 5.12 -0.50
N ASP A 62 11.93 3.90 -0.56
CA ASP A 62 11.52 3.25 -1.81
C ASP A 62 10.00 3.23 -2.01
N ILE A 63 9.23 3.74 -1.04
CA ILE A 63 7.75 3.72 -1.08
C ILE A 63 7.22 4.46 -2.30
N ASP A 64 7.76 5.65 -2.58
CA ASP A 64 7.28 6.47 -3.70
C ASP A 64 7.60 5.79 -5.03
N MET A 65 8.76 5.15 -5.15
CA MET A 65 9.13 4.37 -6.34
C MET A 65 8.14 3.22 -6.57
N VAL A 66 7.86 2.41 -5.55
CA VAL A 66 6.88 1.31 -5.66
C VAL A 66 5.52 1.82 -6.10
N ARG A 67 5.03 2.90 -5.48
CA ARG A 67 3.71 3.48 -5.77
C ARG A 67 3.63 4.11 -7.16
N ASN A 68 4.72 4.68 -7.65
CA ASN A 68 4.82 5.24 -9.00
C ASN A 68 4.79 4.15 -10.08
N ILE A 69 5.33 2.96 -9.80
CA ILE A 69 5.25 1.81 -10.71
C ILE A 69 3.84 1.23 -10.71
N LYS A 70 3.27 1.00 -9.52
CA LYS A 70 1.93 0.43 -9.36
C LYS A 70 1.28 0.89 -8.06
N PRO A 71 0.00 1.31 -8.08
CA PRO A 71 -0.75 1.66 -6.87
C PRO A 71 -1.16 0.39 -6.10
N ILE A 72 -0.20 -0.23 -5.41
CA ILE A 72 -0.35 -1.42 -4.58
C ILE A 72 -0.14 -1.08 -3.10
N PRO A 73 -0.76 -1.78 -2.14
CA PRO A 73 -0.45 -1.62 -0.73
C PRO A 73 1.05 -1.80 -0.44
N VAL A 74 1.60 -0.88 0.34
CA VAL A 74 3.02 -0.89 0.75
C VAL A 74 3.12 -0.88 2.27
N ILE A 75 3.99 -1.74 2.79
CA ILE A 75 4.38 -1.80 4.21
C ILE A 75 5.79 -1.25 4.32
N ASN A 76 5.95 -0.19 5.11
CA ASN A 76 7.27 0.30 5.52
C ASN A 76 7.82 -0.63 6.60
N LEU A 77 8.94 -1.30 6.35
CA LEU A 77 9.56 -2.20 7.33
C LEU A 77 10.11 -1.45 8.54
N GLU A 78 10.56 -0.20 8.36
CA GLU A 78 11.24 0.58 9.41
C GLU A 78 10.37 0.87 10.64
N VAL A 79 9.04 0.85 10.48
CA VAL A 79 8.09 1.13 11.57
C VAL A 79 8.01 0.02 12.61
N PHE A 80 8.52 -1.18 12.28
CA PHE A 80 8.56 -2.33 13.17
C PHE A 80 9.88 -2.45 13.91
N PHE A 81 10.75 -1.45 13.79
CA PHE A 81 11.99 -1.46 14.52
C PHE A 81 11.97 -0.41 15.62
N HIS A 82 12.26 -0.84 16.84
CA HIS A 82 12.20 -0.01 18.04
C HIS A 82 13.56 0.09 18.71
N THR A 83 13.88 1.25 19.26
CA THR A 83 15.09 1.43 20.07
C THR A 83 14.84 0.85 21.45
N VAL A 84 15.65 -0.13 21.84
CA VAL A 84 15.61 -0.68 23.20
C VAL A 84 16.73 -0.01 23.99
N GLN A 85 16.35 0.66 25.08
CA GLN A 85 17.31 1.28 25.98
C GLN A 85 17.82 0.20 26.94
N SER A 86 19.11 -0.10 26.89
CA SER A 86 19.73 -1.01 27.84
C SER A 86 19.68 -0.39 29.24
N ALA A 87 19.18 -1.14 30.23
CA ALA A 87 19.12 -0.70 31.63
C ALA A 87 20.51 -0.54 32.27
N THR A 88 21.55 -1.11 31.65
CA THR A 88 22.95 -0.87 32.01
C THR A 88 23.46 0.35 31.25
N LYS A 89 24.22 1.23 31.92
CA LYS A 89 24.77 2.52 31.43
C LYS A 89 25.75 2.40 30.24
N SER A 90 25.62 1.38 29.39
CA SER A 90 26.33 1.21 28.14
C SER A 90 25.55 1.91 27.02
N VAL A 91 26.21 2.89 26.39
CA VAL A 91 25.67 3.94 25.52
C VAL A 91 25.14 3.45 24.15
N ARG A 92 25.02 2.14 23.92
CA ARG A 92 24.62 1.61 22.61
C ARG A 92 23.13 1.26 22.59
N SER A 93 22.31 2.15 22.03
CA SER A 93 20.92 1.82 21.69
C SER A 93 20.92 0.71 20.63
N SER A 94 20.34 -0.45 20.96
CA SER A 94 20.08 -1.50 19.96
C SER A 94 18.71 -1.27 19.34
N LYS A 95 18.55 -1.64 18.07
CA LYS A 95 17.29 -1.54 17.33
C LYS A 95 16.73 -2.96 17.19
N GLU A 96 15.62 -3.24 17.86
CA GLU A 96 14.95 -4.54 17.86
C GLU A 96 13.80 -4.55 16.85
N PHE A 97 13.61 -5.68 16.16
CA PHE A 97 12.52 -5.87 15.21
C PHE A 97 11.32 -6.54 15.88
N ASP A 98 10.20 -5.83 15.97
CA ASP A 98 8.92 -6.36 16.43
C ASP A 98 8.25 -7.19 15.31
N SER A 99 8.63 -8.47 15.27
CA SER A 99 8.07 -9.40 14.28
C SER A 99 6.58 -9.65 14.45
N ASP A 100 6.05 -9.53 15.66
CA ASP A 100 4.65 -9.82 15.94
C ASP A 100 3.75 -8.69 15.42
N ALA A 101 4.17 -7.43 15.58
CA ALA A 101 3.51 -6.29 14.97
C ALA A 101 3.58 -6.35 13.44
N PHE A 102 4.72 -6.76 12.89
CA PHE A 102 4.89 -6.96 11.45
C PHE A 102 3.89 -7.99 10.91
N LEU A 103 3.84 -9.19 11.51
CA LEU A 103 2.94 -10.26 11.07
C LEU A 103 1.46 -9.90 11.24
N ARG A 104 1.09 -9.23 12.34
CA ARG A 104 -0.27 -8.69 12.53
C ARG A 104 -0.66 -7.71 11.43
N ARG A 105 0.27 -6.86 10.97
CA ARG A 105 0.01 -5.94 9.86
C ARG A 105 -0.22 -6.67 8.54
N ILE A 106 0.56 -7.72 8.27
CA ILE A 106 0.41 -8.58 7.08
C ILE A 106 -0.97 -9.26 7.09
N ALA A 107 -1.37 -9.84 8.23
CA ALA A 107 -2.67 -10.49 8.40
C ALA A 107 -3.82 -9.52 8.11
N ALA A 108 -3.82 -8.33 8.71
CA ALA A 108 -4.87 -7.32 8.50
C ALA A 108 -5.01 -6.88 7.03
N LEU A 109 -3.90 -6.79 6.30
CA LEU A 109 -3.92 -6.43 4.88
C LEU A 109 -4.33 -7.60 3.97
N THR A 110 -4.11 -8.83 4.42
CA THR A 110 -4.54 -10.04 3.70
C THR A 110 -6.05 -10.26 3.88
N GLU A 111 -6.56 -10.17 5.11
CA GLU A 111 -7.98 -10.38 5.44
C GLU A 111 -8.90 -9.32 4.82
N SER A 112 -8.51 -8.04 4.90
CA SER A 112 -9.27 -6.94 4.30
C SER A 112 -9.44 -7.08 2.78
N ARG A 113 -8.49 -7.75 2.12
CA ARG A 113 -8.62 -8.10 0.70
C ARG A 113 -9.63 -9.22 0.49
N THR A 114 -9.58 -10.30 1.27
CA THR A 114 -10.54 -11.40 1.17
C THR A 114 -11.97 -10.91 1.38
N GLY A 115 -12.19 -10.02 2.36
CA GLY A 115 -13.49 -9.40 2.60
C GLY A 115 -14.00 -8.55 1.43
N ARG A 116 -13.12 -7.75 0.79
CA ARG A 116 -13.48 -6.96 -0.41
C ARG A 116 -13.80 -7.83 -1.62
N VAL A 117 -12.99 -8.88 -1.86
CA VAL A 117 -13.24 -9.81 -2.98
C VAL A 117 -14.57 -10.54 -2.78
N SER A 118 -14.89 -10.93 -1.55
CA SER A 118 -16.18 -11.55 -1.21
C SER A 118 -17.36 -10.58 -1.36
N ALA A 119 -17.21 -9.32 -0.95
CA ALA A 119 -18.25 -8.30 -1.11
C ALA A 119 -18.54 -7.95 -2.59
N VAL A 120 -17.52 -7.98 -3.46
CA VAL A 120 -17.66 -7.76 -4.91
C VAL A 120 -18.24 -8.99 -5.62
N ARG A 121 -18.03 -10.20 -5.08
CA ARG A 121 -18.59 -11.47 -5.60
C ARG A 121 -20.00 -11.78 -5.10
N ARG A 122 -20.60 -10.93 -4.25
CA ARG A 122 -22.02 -11.05 -3.97
C ARG A 122 -22.74 -10.63 -5.23
N ASP A 123 -23.20 -11.62 -6.00
CA ASP A 123 -24.03 -11.39 -7.17
C ASP A 123 -25.09 -10.33 -6.84
N PRO A 124 -25.31 -9.34 -7.72
CA PRO A 124 -26.44 -8.44 -7.53
C PRO A 124 -27.67 -9.34 -7.54
N ALA A 125 -28.36 -9.40 -6.39
CA ALA A 125 -29.62 -10.11 -6.31
C ALA A 125 -30.49 -9.55 -7.44
N ALA A 126 -30.70 -10.37 -8.47
CA ALA A 126 -31.86 -10.24 -9.32
C ALA A 126 -33.04 -10.27 -8.35
N ASN A 127 -33.64 -9.10 -8.11
CA ASN A 127 -35.08 -8.87 -8.11
C ASN A 127 -35.38 -7.42 -7.69
N GLU A 128 -36.23 -6.81 -8.51
CA GLU A 128 -37.14 -5.69 -8.22
C GLU A 128 -36.66 -4.23 -8.23
N THR A 129 -37.09 -3.59 -9.34
CA THR A 129 -37.79 -2.30 -9.44
C THR A 129 -37.04 -1.00 -9.13
N VAL A 130 -36.66 -0.34 -10.23
CA VAL A 130 -36.71 1.10 -10.53
C VAL A 130 -37.16 1.99 -9.37
N ILE A 131 -36.28 2.90 -8.91
CA ILE A 131 -36.51 4.35 -8.77
C ILE A 131 -35.17 5.10 -8.60
N ALA A 132 -34.94 6.02 -9.55
CA ALA A 132 -34.21 7.29 -9.51
C ALA A 132 -33.02 7.51 -8.54
N SER A 133 -31.84 7.69 -9.16
CA SER A 133 -30.84 8.76 -8.93
C SER A 133 -30.56 9.27 -7.50
N THR A 134 -29.33 9.11 -7.03
CA THR A 134 -28.38 10.23 -6.86
C THR A 134 -26.96 9.70 -6.65
N THR A 135 -26.09 10.07 -7.57
CA THR A 135 -24.66 9.74 -7.60
C THR A 135 -23.95 10.49 -6.47
N LYS A 136 -23.69 9.83 -5.33
CA LYS A 136 -22.78 10.38 -4.31
C LYS A 136 -21.34 10.22 -4.79
N ALA A 137 -20.91 11.19 -5.60
CA ALA A 137 -19.54 11.37 -6.01
C ALA A 137 -18.65 11.68 -4.79
N SER A 138 -17.53 10.96 -4.71
CA SER A 138 -16.49 11.03 -3.70
C SER A 138 -15.89 12.45 -3.57
N ARG A 139 -16.08 13.09 -2.41
CA ARG A 139 -15.67 14.47 -2.05
C ARG A 139 -14.16 14.67 -1.81
N TRP A 140 -13.29 14.29 -2.74
CA TRP A 140 -11.83 14.46 -2.56
C TRP A 140 -11.14 15.36 -3.59
N ARG A 141 -11.86 16.22 -4.31
CA ARG A 141 -11.23 17.20 -5.21
C ARG A 141 -11.97 18.54 -5.20
N ALA A 142 -11.49 19.49 -4.40
CA ALA A 142 -11.72 20.91 -4.63
C ALA A 142 -10.76 21.74 -3.74
N ALA A 143 -9.55 22.01 -4.21
CA ALA A 143 -8.72 23.10 -3.71
C ALA A 143 -7.56 23.41 -4.67
N THR A 144 -7.86 23.91 -5.87
CA THR A 144 -6.90 24.69 -6.66
C THR A 144 -7.63 25.64 -7.58
N SER A 145 -7.03 26.82 -7.79
CA SER A 145 -7.45 27.92 -8.67
C SER A 145 -8.41 28.95 -8.07
N LEU A 146 -7.85 29.93 -7.35
CA LEU A 146 -8.39 31.30 -7.30
C LEU A 146 -7.29 32.27 -6.86
N LEU A 147 -6.24 32.45 -7.67
CA LEU A 147 -5.43 33.67 -7.64
C LEU A 147 -4.90 33.97 -9.04
N LEU A 148 -5.08 35.23 -9.45
CA LEU A 148 -4.49 35.91 -10.62
C LEU A 148 -5.28 35.80 -11.94
N SER A 149 -6.38 36.56 -12.03
CA SER A 149 -6.63 37.31 -13.26
C SER A 149 -7.55 38.52 -13.06
N ARG A 150 -7.16 39.62 -13.72
CA ARG A 150 -7.92 40.85 -14.03
C ARG A 150 -8.04 41.90 -12.92
N ARG A 151 -7.25 42.96 -13.08
CA ARG A 151 -7.85 44.28 -13.22
C ARG A 151 -7.29 44.96 -14.47
N ALA A 152 -8.15 45.06 -15.47
CA ALA A 152 -7.96 45.82 -16.69
C ALA A 152 -8.02 47.32 -16.39
N ALA A 153 -7.23 48.09 -17.15
CA ALA A 153 -7.30 49.54 -17.21
C ALA A 153 -8.64 50.01 -17.82
N PRO A 154 -9.22 51.13 -17.37
CA PRO A 154 -10.18 51.88 -18.15
C PRO A 154 -9.47 53.02 -18.89
N SER A 155 -9.71 53.07 -20.20
CA SER A 155 -9.48 54.22 -21.08
C SER A 155 -10.83 54.84 -21.44
N ALA A 156 -10.81 56.09 -21.92
CA ALA A 156 -11.90 56.96 -22.42
C ALA A 156 -12.58 57.87 -21.35
N GLU A 157 -12.92 59.15 -21.58
CA GLU A 157 -12.74 60.11 -22.67
C GLU A 157 -13.36 61.49 -22.25
N ARG A 158 -12.72 62.61 -22.71
CA ARG A 158 -13.15 64.01 -22.98
C ARG A 158 -14.11 64.82 -22.06
N ALA A 159 -13.79 66.13 -21.90
CA ALA A 159 -14.48 67.25 -22.60
C ALA A 159 -13.86 68.64 -22.25
N ASP A 160 -13.78 69.50 -23.29
CA ASP A 160 -13.53 70.95 -23.42
C ASP A 160 -12.51 71.70 -22.53
#